data_AF-A0A961XHP1-F1
#
_entry.id   AF-A0A961XHP1-F1
#
_cell.length_a   1.000
_cell.length_b   1.000
_cell.length_c   1.000
_cell.angle_alpha   90.00
_cell.angle_beta   90.00
_cell.angle_gamma   90.00
#
_symmetry.space_group_name_H-M   'P 1'
#
loop_
_entity.id
_entity.type
_entity.pdbx_description
1 polymer ?
#
loop_
_entity_poly.entity_id
_entity_poly.type
_entity_poly.pdbx_seq_one_letter_code
_entity_poly.pdbx_strand_id
1 'polypeptide(L)'
;MTRIRQILPLRLLAAITTLALLAALPAAVRAAEQPAPSVVVVLGDSLVAGYGLDESDAFPQKLEKALLSANVAVKIINAGVSGDTSAGGLARLDWSVPPEASAVIVELGANDALRGLSPDATMQNLDAIITRLQERGIKVLLAGMLSPPNMGRDYEAAFNGIYPA
;
A
#
# COMPACT_ATOMS: atom_id res chain seq x y z
N MET A 1 71.91 7.12 -53.79
CA MET A 1 70.52 6.73 -54.12
C MET A 1 69.94 6.01 -52.91
N THR A 2 69.24 6.76 -52.06
CA THR A 2 68.80 6.29 -50.73
C THR A 2 67.28 6.23 -50.72
N ARG A 3 66.68 5.05 -50.58
CA ARG A 3 65.26 4.95 -50.19
C ARG A 3 65.11 3.98 -49.01
N ILE A 4 65.02 4.65 -47.88
CA ILE A 4 64.46 4.33 -46.56
C ILE A 4 63.38 3.24 -46.62
N ARG A 5 63.59 2.16 -45.85
CA ARG A 5 62.56 1.20 -45.45
C ARG A 5 61.65 1.86 -44.41
N GLN A 6 60.35 1.99 -44.72
CA GLN A 6 59.35 2.39 -43.73
C GLN A 6 59.14 1.25 -42.73
N ILE A 7 59.73 1.40 -41.55
CA ILE A 7 59.46 0.55 -40.40
C ILE A 7 58.27 1.20 -39.68
N LEU A 8 57.09 0.61 -39.82
CA LEU A 8 55.93 0.98 -39.01
C LEU A 8 56.33 0.80 -37.53
N PRO A 9 56.28 1.85 -36.68
CA PRO A 9 56.78 1.73 -35.32
C PRO A 9 55.88 0.76 -34.55
N LEU A 10 56.47 -0.35 -34.09
CA LEU A 10 55.86 -1.43 -33.31
C LEU A 10 55.17 -0.93 -32.02
N ARG A 11 55.35 0.34 -31.66
CA ARG A 11 54.69 1.01 -30.53
C ARG A 11 53.23 1.40 -30.80
N LEU A 12 52.79 1.45 -32.06
CA LEU A 12 51.39 1.80 -32.37
C LEU A 12 50.41 0.63 -32.20
N LEU A 13 50.89 -0.62 -32.34
CA LEU A 13 50.04 -1.80 -32.14
C LEU A 13 49.77 -2.10 -30.65
N ALA A 14 50.69 -1.74 -29.77
CA ALA A 14 50.54 -1.96 -28.33
C ALA A 14 49.62 -0.94 -27.65
N ALA A 15 49.36 0.22 -28.25
CA ALA A 15 48.47 1.25 -27.69
C ALA A 15 46.99 1.00 -28.00
N ILE A 16 46.68 0.21 -29.05
CA ILE A 16 45.31 -0.09 -29.47
C ILE A 16 44.76 -1.31 -28.70
N THR A 17 45.63 -2.22 -28.24
CA THR A 17 45.23 -3.37 -27.41
C THR A 17 45.05 -3.05 -25.93
N THR A 18 45.68 -2.00 -25.38
CA THR A 18 45.42 -1.54 -24.00
C THR A 18 44.18 -0.64 -23.88
N LEU A 19 43.76 0.02 -24.96
CA LEU A 19 42.56 0.87 -24.95
C LEU A 19 41.26 0.06 -25.21
N ALA A 20 41.36 -1.08 -25.90
CA ALA A 20 40.21 -1.98 -26.12
C ALA A 20 39.80 -2.77 -24.86
N LEU A 21 40.68 -2.89 -23.86
CA LEU A 21 40.37 -3.60 -22.60
C LEU A 21 39.75 -2.69 -21.53
N LEU A 22 39.86 -1.36 -21.67
CA LEU A 22 39.21 -0.38 -20.78
C LEU A 22 37.79 0.00 -21.24
N ALA A 23 37.36 -0.46 -22.41
CA ALA A 23 36.01 -0.26 -22.94
C ALA A 23 35.05 -1.43 -22.62
N ALA A 24 35.53 -2.47 -21.93
CA ALA A 24 34.66 -3.40 -21.21
C ALA A 24 34.22 -2.74 -19.91
N LEU A 25 33.43 -1.67 -20.04
CA LEU A 25 32.53 -1.20 -19.01
C LEU A 25 31.91 -2.45 -18.39
N PRO A 26 31.91 -2.61 -17.06
CA PRO A 26 30.90 -3.44 -16.48
C PRO A 26 29.58 -2.74 -16.82
N ALA A 27 28.99 -3.13 -17.95
CA ALA A 27 27.57 -3.35 -18.09
C ALA A 27 27.17 -4.52 -17.17
N ALA A 28 27.72 -4.55 -15.95
CA ALA A 28 27.07 -5.07 -14.78
C ALA A 28 25.83 -4.20 -14.64
N VAL A 29 24.81 -4.61 -15.39
CA VAL A 29 23.42 -4.64 -14.99
C VAL A 29 23.29 -3.86 -13.69
N ARG A 30 23.04 -2.55 -13.80
CA ARG A 30 22.21 -1.89 -12.79
C ARG A 30 20.92 -2.67 -12.89
N ALA A 31 20.84 -3.78 -12.16
CA ALA A 31 19.57 -4.34 -11.77
C ALA A 31 18.89 -3.13 -11.16
N ALA A 32 17.91 -2.59 -11.85
CA ALA A 32 17.12 -1.50 -11.32
C ALA A 32 16.71 -2.00 -9.93
N GLU A 33 17.21 -1.35 -8.88
CA GLU A 33 16.74 -1.58 -7.52
C GLU A 33 15.24 -1.39 -7.63
N GLN A 34 14.51 -2.50 -7.66
CA GLN A 34 13.06 -2.41 -7.65
C GLN A 34 12.75 -1.73 -6.34
N PRO A 35 12.07 -0.56 -6.38
CA PRO A 35 11.72 0.13 -5.14
C PRO A 35 11.00 -0.87 -4.24
N ALA A 36 11.35 -0.88 -2.96
CA ALA A 36 10.70 -1.74 -1.99
C ALA A 36 9.18 -1.63 -2.12
N PRO A 37 8.43 -2.74 -2.01
CA PRO A 37 6.99 -2.72 -2.19
C PRO A 37 6.35 -1.73 -1.22
N SER A 38 5.36 -0.97 -1.69
CA SER A 38 4.60 -0.09 -0.82
C SER A 38 3.84 -0.91 0.21
N VAL A 39 3.90 -0.52 1.48
CA VAL A 39 3.11 -1.15 2.53
C VAL A 39 1.76 -0.45 2.61
N VAL A 40 0.68 -1.20 2.44
CA VAL A 40 -0.70 -0.75 2.59
C VAL A 40 -1.35 -1.53 3.71
N VAL A 41 -1.98 -0.85 4.65
CA VAL A 41 -2.75 -1.52 5.72
C VAL A 41 -4.22 -1.46 5.38
N VAL A 42 -4.95 -2.54 5.61
CA VAL A 42 -6.41 -2.53 5.61
C VAL A 42 -6.84 -2.59 7.07
N LEU A 43 -7.24 -1.43 7.61
CA LEU A 43 -7.76 -1.30 8.97
C LEU A 43 -9.26 -1.50 8.91
N GLY A 44 -9.77 -2.60 9.46
CA GLY A 44 -11.21 -2.78 9.50
C GLY A 44 -11.72 -3.87 10.41
N ASP A 45 -12.92 -4.36 10.12
CA ASP A 45 -13.61 -5.33 10.96
C ASP A 45 -13.51 -6.77 10.43
N SER A 46 -14.54 -7.57 10.69
CA SER A 46 -14.76 -8.90 10.11
C SER A 46 -14.65 -8.97 8.58
N LEU A 47 -15.07 -7.93 7.85
CA LEU A 47 -14.98 -7.90 6.38
C LEU A 47 -13.52 -7.91 5.89
N VAL A 48 -12.64 -7.29 6.67
CA VAL A 48 -11.18 -7.30 6.45
C VAL A 48 -10.53 -8.53 7.06
N ALA A 49 -10.97 -8.94 8.25
CA ALA A 49 -10.40 -10.09 8.97
C ALA A 49 -10.62 -11.42 8.22
N GLY A 50 -11.62 -11.48 7.32
CA GLY A 50 -11.98 -12.71 6.60
C GLY A 50 -12.79 -13.65 7.49
N TYR A 51 -13.72 -13.12 8.29
CA TYR A 51 -14.52 -13.95 9.19
C TYR A 51 -15.26 -15.07 8.43
N GLY A 52 -15.03 -16.32 8.85
CA GLY A 52 -15.61 -17.51 8.23
C GLY A 52 -14.92 -17.99 6.96
N LEU A 53 -13.77 -17.40 6.59
CA LEU A 53 -12.97 -17.78 5.43
C LEU A 53 -11.62 -18.34 5.85
N ASP A 54 -10.98 -19.05 4.92
CA ASP A 54 -9.54 -19.30 5.01
C ASP A 54 -8.77 -17.99 4.82
N GLU A 55 -7.60 -17.87 5.45
CA GLU A 55 -6.79 -16.64 5.39
C GLU A 55 -6.48 -16.20 3.94
N SER A 56 -6.28 -17.16 3.04
CA SER A 56 -5.99 -16.88 1.62
C SER A 56 -7.19 -16.33 0.83
N ASP A 57 -8.39 -16.44 1.40
CA ASP A 57 -9.65 -15.97 0.83
C ASP A 57 -10.13 -14.63 1.40
N ALA A 58 -9.48 -14.13 2.46
CA ALA A 58 -9.76 -12.81 3.00
C ALA A 58 -9.43 -11.69 2.00
N PHE A 59 -10.18 -10.58 2.11
CA PHE A 59 -10.08 -9.45 1.18
C PHE A 59 -8.65 -8.90 1.02
N PRO A 60 -7.87 -8.66 2.09
CA PRO A 60 -6.51 -8.14 1.94
C PRO A 60 -5.59 -9.04 1.11
N GLN A 61 -5.70 -10.36 1.28
CA GLN A 61 -4.92 -11.36 0.53
C GLN A 61 -5.33 -11.41 -0.94
N LYS A 62 -6.63 -11.35 -1.24
CA LYS A 62 -7.11 -11.25 -2.63
C LYS A 62 -6.70 -9.95 -3.29
N LEU A 63 -6.74 -8.83 -2.54
CA LEU A 63 -6.31 -7.52 -3.01
C LEU A 63 -4.82 -7.51 -3.35
N GLU A 64 -3.97 -8.04 -2.48
CA GLU A 64 -2.54 -8.16 -2.73
C GLU A 64 -2.26 -8.95 -4.01
N LYS A 65 -2.88 -10.13 -4.15
CA LYS A 65 -2.74 -10.97 -5.34
C LYS A 65 -3.19 -10.25 -6.62
N ALA A 66 -4.30 -9.52 -6.56
CA ALA A 66 -4.82 -8.76 -7.70
C ALA A 66 -3.87 -7.63 -8.11
N LEU A 67 -3.34 -6.87 -7.15
CA LEU A 67 -2.40 -5.78 -7.39
C LEU A 67 -1.06 -6.27 -7.94
N LEU A 68 -0.52 -7.37 -7.39
CA LEU A 68 0.68 -8.02 -7.93
C LEU A 68 0.47 -8.50 -9.37
N SER A 69 -0.71 -9.07 -9.67
CA SER A 69 -1.07 -9.49 -11.03
C SER A 69 -1.19 -8.29 -12.00
N ALA A 70 -1.43 -7.09 -11.48
CA ALA A 70 -1.43 -5.83 -12.22
C ALA A 70 -0.05 -5.14 -12.26
N ASN A 71 1.03 -5.83 -11.87
CA ASN A 71 2.39 -5.28 -11.76
C ASN A 71 2.54 -4.12 -10.77
N VAL A 72 1.70 -4.07 -9.74
CA VAL A 72 1.81 -3.12 -8.62
C VAL A 72 2.52 -3.82 -7.47
N ALA A 73 3.79 -3.47 -7.22
CA ALA A 73 4.57 -4.01 -6.12
C ALA A 73 4.07 -3.46 -4.77
N VAL A 74 3.30 -4.26 -4.06
CA VAL A 74 2.65 -3.88 -2.80
C VAL A 74 2.70 -5.04 -1.80
N LYS A 75 2.77 -4.69 -0.51
CA LYS A 75 2.49 -5.60 0.58
C LYS A 75 1.22 -5.12 1.30
N ILE A 76 0.21 -5.97 1.42
CA ILE A 76 -1.02 -5.66 2.13
C ILE A 76 -0.96 -6.26 3.54
N ILE A 77 -1.12 -5.43 4.57
CA ILE A 77 -1.25 -5.86 5.96
C ILE A 77 -2.73 -5.94 6.30
N ASN A 78 -3.17 -7.13 6.69
CA ASN A 78 -4.50 -7.34 7.25
C ASN A 78 -4.51 -6.86 8.71
N ALA A 79 -5.18 -5.73 8.97
CA ALA A 79 -5.46 -5.23 10.31
C ALA A 79 -6.97 -5.28 10.61
N GLY A 80 -7.63 -6.35 10.16
CA GLY A 80 -9.02 -6.66 10.45
C GLY A 80 -9.20 -7.29 11.83
N VAL A 81 -10.16 -6.80 12.60
CA VAL A 81 -10.57 -7.42 13.88
C VAL A 81 -12.08 -7.62 13.87
N SER A 82 -12.51 -8.88 13.91
CA SER A 82 -13.95 -9.20 13.84
C SER A 82 -14.73 -8.55 14.98
N GLY A 83 -15.78 -7.79 14.63
CA GLY A 83 -16.65 -7.11 15.59
C GLY A 83 -16.16 -5.72 16.03
N ASP A 84 -15.08 -5.21 15.44
CA ASP A 84 -14.62 -3.85 15.70
C ASP A 84 -15.64 -2.79 15.29
N THR A 85 -15.84 -1.82 16.16
CA THR A 85 -16.52 -0.55 15.86
C THR A 85 -15.49 0.50 15.46
N SER A 86 -15.92 1.67 14.99
CA SER A 86 -15.03 2.80 14.73
C SER A 86 -14.24 3.21 15.97
N ALA A 87 -14.86 3.12 17.16
CA ALA A 87 -14.17 3.38 18.43
C ALA A 87 -13.09 2.34 18.74
N GLY A 88 -13.38 1.06 18.47
CA GLY A 88 -12.40 -0.03 18.61
C GLY A 88 -11.19 0.19 17.69
N GLY A 89 -11.46 0.45 16.40
CA GLY A 89 -10.42 0.76 15.41
C GLY A 89 -9.56 1.97 15.80
N LEU A 90 -10.19 3.05 16.29
CA LEU A 90 -9.48 4.24 16.77
C LEU A 90 -8.56 3.91 17.96
N ALA A 91 -9.05 3.15 18.93
CA ALA A 91 -8.28 2.78 20.12
C ALA A 91 -7.02 1.95 19.78
N ARG A 92 -7.01 1.26 18.65
CA ARG A 92 -5.90 0.41 18.21
C ARG A 92 -5.08 0.93 17.04
N LEU A 93 -5.36 2.15 16.59
CA LEU A 93 -4.77 2.70 15.37
C LEU A 93 -3.23 2.61 15.36
N ASP A 94 -2.60 3.02 16.46
CA ASP A 94 -1.14 3.18 16.52
C ASP A 94 -0.39 1.84 16.44
N TRP A 95 -0.92 0.77 17.03
CA TRP A 95 -0.30 -0.56 16.93
C TRP A 95 -0.72 -1.33 15.68
N SER A 96 -1.86 -0.98 15.08
CA SER A 96 -2.36 -1.61 13.86
C SER A 96 -1.69 -1.08 12.60
N VAL A 97 -1.23 0.18 12.62
CA VAL A 97 -0.65 0.84 11.46
C VAL A 97 0.82 1.15 11.73
N PRO A 98 1.78 0.38 11.18
CA PRO A 98 3.20 0.55 11.47
C PRO A 98 3.79 1.78 10.76
N PRO A 99 4.97 2.27 11.17
CA PRO A 99 5.58 3.49 10.62
C PRO A 99 5.87 3.44 9.11
N GLU A 100 6.13 2.26 8.55
CA GLU A 100 6.40 2.05 7.12
C GLU A 100 5.14 2.07 6.24
N ALA A 101 3.94 2.11 6.82
CA ALA A 101 2.70 2.18 6.07
C ALA A 101 2.63 3.46 5.22
N SER A 102 2.44 3.28 3.92
CA SER A 102 2.35 4.38 2.94
C SER A 102 0.90 4.76 2.62
N ALA A 103 -0.03 3.82 2.80
CA ALA A 103 -1.46 4.04 2.69
C ALA A 103 -2.24 3.13 3.65
N VAL A 104 -3.45 3.57 4.00
CA VAL A 104 -4.42 2.80 4.79
C VAL A 104 -5.77 2.82 4.11
N ILE A 105 -6.38 1.65 3.96
CA ILE A 105 -7.80 1.50 3.66
C ILE A 105 -8.53 1.39 5.00
N VAL A 106 -9.46 2.29 5.28
CA VAL A 106 -10.28 2.28 6.51
C VAL A 106 -11.65 1.71 6.16
N GLU A 107 -11.97 0.56 6.73
CA GLU A 107 -13.23 -0.17 6.58
C GLU A 107 -13.81 -0.35 7.99
N LEU A 108 -14.52 0.65 8.49
CA LEU A 108 -15.10 0.62 9.84
C LEU A 108 -16.46 1.31 9.82
N GLY A 109 -17.31 0.95 10.79
CA GLY A 109 -18.64 1.53 10.97
C GLY A 109 -19.79 0.54 10.75
N ALA A 110 -19.56 -0.59 10.09
CA ALA A 110 -20.61 -1.60 9.90
C ALA A 110 -21.12 -2.14 11.25
N ASN A 111 -20.23 -2.42 12.21
CA ASN A 111 -20.62 -2.84 13.55
C ASN A 111 -21.26 -1.71 14.39
N ASP A 112 -20.89 -0.45 14.17
CA ASP A 112 -21.57 0.70 14.76
C ASP A 112 -23.01 0.74 14.31
N ALA A 113 -23.23 0.62 13.00
CA ALA A 113 -24.54 0.54 12.39
C ALA A 113 -25.32 -0.66 12.93
N LEU A 114 -24.77 -1.88 12.89
CA LEU A 114 -25.45 -3.09 13.37
C LEU A 114 -25.86 -3.04 14.84
N ARG A 115 -25.13 -2.26 15.66
CA ARG A 115 -25.41 -2.07 17.09
C ARG A 115 -26.26 -0.84 17.40
N GLY A 116 -26.64 -0.06 16.39
CA GLY A 116 -27.41 1.18 16.56
C GLY A 116 -26.65 2.24 17.35
N LEU A 117 -25.32 2.30 17.23
CA LEU A 117 -24.52 3.34 17.86
C LEU A 117 -24.76 4.70 17.18
N SER A 118 -24.48 5.77 17.90
CA SER A 118 -24.67 7.14 17.38
C SER A 118 -23.86 7.37 16.09
N PRO A 119 -24.50 7.75 14.97
CA PRO A 119 -23.80 8.12 13.74
C PRO A 119 -22.79 9.25 13.94
N ASP A 120 -23.10 10.23 14.79
CA ASP A 120 -22.18 11.33 15.13
C ASP A 120 -20.92 10.82 15.81
N ALA A 121 -21.05 9.83 16.72
CA ALA A 121 -19.90 9.22 17.37
C ALA A 121 -19.06 8.42 16.36
N THR A 122 -19.70 7.70 15.45
CA THR A 122 -19.01 6.99 14.36
C THR A 122 -18.24 7.97 13.48
N MET A 123 -18.86 9.08 13.06
CA MET A 123 -18.21 10.15 12.29
C MET A 123 -17.00 10.71 13.02
N GLN A 124 -17.13 11.07 14.31
CA GLN A 124 -16.03 11.62 15.11
C GLN A 124 -14.86 10.64 15.24
N ASN A 125 -15.14 9.34 15.41
CA ASN A 125 -14.10 8.34 15.49
C ASN A 125 -13.37 8.17 14.15
N LEU A 126 -14.10 8.14 13.04
CA LEU A 126 -13.52 8.03 11.70
C LEU A 126 -12.69 9.27 11.35
N ASP A 127 -13.20 10.47 11.63
CA ASP A 127 -12.47 11.73 11.46
C ASP A 127 -11.16 11.73 12.25
N ALA A 128 -11.19 11.27 13.50
CA ALA A 128 -9.98 11.14 14.32
C ALA A 128 -8.98 10.11 13.75
N ILE A 129 -9.45 8.96 13.25
CA ILE A 129 -8.60 7.97 12.57
C ILE A 129 -7.93 8.61 11.35
N ILE A 130 -8.72 9.23 10.47
CA ILE A 130 -8.26 9.80 9.21
C ILE A 130 -7.26 10.93 9.49
N THR A 131 -7.58 11.83 10.42
CA THR A 131 -6.71 12.94 10.81
C THR A 131 -5.35 12.43 11.30
N ARG A 132 -5.33 11.47 12.23
CA ARG A 132 -4.06 10.90 12.76
C ARG A 132 -3.22 10.21 11.68
N LEU A 133 -3.86 9.54 10.73
CA LEU A 133 -3.16 8.93 9.58
C LEU A 133 -2.57 10.01 8.66
N GLN A 134 -3.32 11.06 8.38
CA GLN A 134 -2.85 12.17 7.55
C GLN A 134 -1.72 12.96 8.21
N GLU A 135 -1.77 13.18 9.53
CA GLU A 135 -0.68 13.77 10.33
C GLU A 135 0.61 12.96 10.24
N ARG A 136 0.50 11.63 10.06
CA ARG A 136 1.64 10.73 9.78
C ARG A 136 2.09 10.73 8.32
N GLY A 137 1.46 11.52 7.45
CA GLY A 137 1.73 11.55 6.01
C GLY A 137 1.20 10.34 5.23
N ILE A 138 0.28 9.56 5.82
CA ILE A 138 -0.26 8.34 5.24
C ILE A 138 -1.45 8.68 4.35
N LYS A 139 -1.50 8.10 3.14
CA LYS A 139 -2.66 8.24 2.25
C LYS A 139 -3.83 7.40 2.78
N VAL A 140 -5.04 7.95 2.76
CA VAL A 140 -6.22 7.25 3.29
C VAL A 140 -7.24 7.02 2.19
N LEU A 141 -7.74 5.79 2.11
CA LEU A 141 -8.96 5.43 1.36
C LEU A 141 -10.02 5.01 2.37
N LEU A 142 -11.14 5.73 2.45
CA LEU A 142 -12.27 5.35 3.28
C LEU A 142 -13.21 4.43 2.46
N ALA A 143 -13.44 3.21 2.93
CA ALA A 143 -14.43 2.30 2.37
C ALA A 143 -15.80 2.60 3.00
N GLY A 144 -16.75 3.05 2.17
CA GLY A 144 -18.07 3.48 2.61
C GLY A 144 -18.95 2.35 3.12
N MET A 145 -19.63 2.57 4.25
CA MET A 145 -20.60 1.65 4.82
C MET A 145 -22.03 2.18 4.66
N LEU A 146 -22.99 1.25 4.58
CA LEU A 146 -24.42 1.58 4.55
C LEU A 146 -25.11 1.06 5.81
N SER A 147 -26.09 1.83 6.26
CA SER A 147 -26.96 1.43 7.37
C SER A 147 -27.79 0.19 7.00
N PRO A 148 -28.01 -0.75 7.93
CA PRO A 148 -28.99 -1.81 7.75
C PRO A 148 -30.40 -1.25 7.49
N PRO A 149 -31.20 -1.87 6.61
CA PRO A 149 -32.49 -1.31 6.16
C PRO A 149 -33.55 -1.21 7.27
N ASN A 150 -33.32 -1.83 8.43
CA ASN A 150 -34.24 -1.89 9.56
C ASN A 150 -33.95 -0.83 10.66
N MET A 151 -33.03 0.11 10.45
CA MET A 151 -32.66 1.12 11.46
C MET A 151 -33.57 2.36 11.49
N GLY A 152 -34.43 2.51 10.49
CA GLY A 152 -35.30 3.67 10.34
C GLY A 152 -34.64 4.80 9.56
N ARG A 153 -35.47 5.60 8.87
CA ARG A 153 -35.03 6.57 7.86
C ARG A 153 -34.07 7.63 8.40
N ASP A 154 -34.31 8.12 9.62
CA ASP A 154 -33.50 9.19 10.20
C ASP A 154 -32.08 8.70 10.52
N TYR A 155 -31.98 7.48 11.07
CA TYR A 155 -30.69 6.84 11.32
C TYR A 155 -29.96 6.53 10.02
N GLU A 156 -30.67 5.96 9.04
CA GLU A 156 -30.11 5.64 7.72
C GLU A 156 -29.55 6.89 7.04
N ALA A 157 -30.30 7.99 7.02
CA ALA A 157 -29.85 9.24 6.42
C ALA A 157 -28.60 9.81 7.13
N ALA A 158 -28.59 9.81 8.47
CA ALA A 158 -27.46 10.29 9.25
C ALA A 158 -26.21 9.42 9.06
N PHE A 159 -26.36 8.09 9.13
CA PHE A 159 -25.25 7.15 9.01
C PHE A 159 -24.67 7.10 7.59
N ASN A 160 -25.52 7.01 6.56
CA ASN A 160 -25.05 6.97 5.18
C ASN A 160 -24.37 8.29 4.78
N GLY A 161 -24.83 9.42 5.35
CA GLY A 161 -24.21 10.73 5.15
C GLY A 161 -22.76 10.86 5.66
N ILE A 162 -22.29 9.90 6.47
CA ILE A 162 -20.88 9.82 6.90
C ILE A 162 -19.95 9.49 5.72
N TYR A 163 -20.45 8.73 4.73
CA TYR A 163 -19.66 8.21 3.62
C TYR A 163 -20.13 8.84 2.30
N PRO A 164 -19.60 10.00 1.90
CA PRO A 164 -19.99 10.65 0.65
C PRO A 164 -19.55 9.83 -0.57
N ALA A 165 -20.37 9.87 -1.62
CA ALA A 165 -20.16 9.18 -2.90
C ALA A 165 -19.16 9.91 -3.82
#